data_AF-A0A9W6WX92-F1
#
_entry.id   AF-A0A9W6WX92-F1
#
_cell.length_a   1.000
_cell.length_b   1.000
_cell.length_c   1.000
_cell.angle_alpha   90.00
_cell.angle_beta   90.00
_cell.angle_gamma   90.00
#
_symmetry.space_group_name_H-M   'P 1'
#
loop_
_entity.id
_entity.type
_entity.pdbx_description
1 polymer ?
#
loop_
_entity_poly.entity_id
_entity_poly.type
_entity_poly.pdbx_seq_one_letter_code
_entity_poly.pdbx_strand_id
1 'polypeptide(L)'
;MSLLDPEGVLHLASQAREWTLMCGMLVETSFPTWEQLKQQHSQVFAQSNQANRVRSCFLATRQGKKELVGYVQELRTVIAGMAVDPLPDAVTETVG
;
A
#
# COMPACT_ATOMS: atom_id res chain seq x y z
N MET A 1 -22.35 -14.10 12.33
CA MET A 1 -20.92 -14.44 12.27
C MET A 1 -20.18 -13.12 12.20
N SER A 2 -19.60 -12.68 13.32
CA SER A 2 -19.03 -11.34 13.44
C SER A 2 -17.68 -11.27 12.74
N LEU A 3 -17.46 -10.19 11.99
CA LEU A 3 -16.34 -9.98 11.06
C LEU A 3 -14.96 -9.79 11.73
N LEU A 4 -14.92 -9.85 13.07
CA LEU A 4 -13.75 -9.72 13.93
C LEU A 4 -13.61 -10.93 14.86
N ASP A 5 -14.16 -12.07 14.47
CA ASP A 5 -13.89 -13.32 15.17
C ASP A 5 -12.36 -13.58 15.11
N PRO A 6 -11.66 -13.80 16.25
CA PRO A 6 -10.22 -13.98 16.32
C PRO A 6 -9.65 -14.94 15.26
N GLU A 7 -10.41 -15.94 14.83
CA GLU A 7 -9.99 -16.93 13.85
C GLU A 7 -9.80 -16.34 12.43
N GLY A 8 -10.65 -15.40 12.00
CA GLY A 8 -10.53 -14.75 10.70
C GLY A 8 -9.34 -13.80 10.59
N VAL A 9 -8.97 -13.17 11.71
CA VAL A 9 -7.84 -12.22 11.79
C VAL A 9 -6.49 -12.95 11.79
N LEU A 10 -6.44 -14.20 12.27
CA LEU A 10 -5.22 -15.02 12.30
C LEU A 10 -4.71 -15.41 10.91
N HIS A 11 -5.56 -15.41 9.89
CA HIS A 11 -5.17 -15.72 8.51
C HIS A 11 -4.52 -14.55 7.76
N LEU A 12 -4.45 -13.37 8.38
CA LEU A 12 -3.81 -12.18 7.79
C LEU A 12 -2.31 -12.17 8.07
N ALA A 13 -1.53 -11.66 7.11
CA ALA A 13 -0.12 -11.36 7.33
C ALA A 13 0.06 -10.38 8.50
N SER A 14 1.20 -10.45 9.21
CA SER A 14 1.44 -9.72 10.47
C SER A 14 1.05 -8.24 10.42
N GLN A 15 1.45 -7.53 9.37
CA GLN A 15 1.19 -6.11 9.19
C GLN A 15 -0.27 -5.79 8.82
N ALA A 16 -0.93 -6.67 8.06
CA ALA A 16 -2.36 -6.58 7.74
C ALA A 16 -3.22 -6.87 8.97
N ARG A 17 -2.81 -7.82 9.78
CA ARG A 17 -3.43 -8.18 11.06
C ARG A 17 -3.35 -7.02 12.06
N GLU A 18 -2.18 -6.43 12.23
CA GLU A 18 -1.99 -5.28 13.12
C GLU A 18 -2.80 -4.05 12.69
N TRP A 19 -2.85 -3.77 11.39
CA TRP A 19 -3.72 -2.73 10.83
C TRP A 19 -5.21 -3.02 11.08
N THR A 20 -5.66 -4.25 10.85
CA THR A 20 -7.07 -4.66 11.06
C THR A 20 -7.48 -4.53 12.53
N LEU A 21 -6.59 -4.92 13.46
CA LEU A 21 -6.81 -4.77 14.90
C LEU A 21 -6.84 -3.30 15.32
N MET A 22 -5.95 -2.47 14.79
CA MET A 22 -5.94 -1.02 15.04
C MET A 22 -7.24 -0.37 14.56
N CYS A 23 -7.70 -0.68 13.35
CA CYS A 23 -8.97 -0.19 12.81
C CYS A 23 -10.15 -0.65 13.68
N GLY A 24 -10.23 -1.95 13.99
CA GLY A 24 -11.28 -2.52 14.84
C GLY A 24 -11.32 -1.94 16.27
N MET A 25 -10.20 -1.44 16.80
CA MET A 25 -10.15 -0.72 18.07
C MET A 25 -10.55 0.76 17.96
N LEU A 26 -10.32 1.41 16.81
CA LEU A 26 -10.63 2.83 16.61
C LEU A 26 -12.09 3.08 16.21
N VAL A 27 -12.75 2.12 15.57
CA VAL A 27 -14.17 2.24 15.19
C VAL A 27 -14.88 0.93 15.55
N GLU A 28 -15.73 0.95 16.58
CA GLU A 28 -16.51 -0.21 17.08
C GLU A 28 -17.35 -0.92 15.98
N THR A 29 -17.52 -0.29 14.82
CA THR A 29 -18.26 -0.79 13.65
C THR A 29 -17.48 -0.66 12.33
N SER A 30 -16.14 -0.69 12.37
CA SER A 30 -15.24 -0.32 11.25
C SER A 30 -15.63 -0.87 9.88
N PHE A 31 -16.09 -2.12 9.79
CA PHE A 31 -16.38 -2.79 8.52
C PHE A 31 -17.65 -3.63 8.62
N PRO A 32 -18.81 -3.10 8.20
CA PRO A 32 -20.08 -3.84 8.27
C PRO A 32 -20.13 -5.09 7.37
N THR A 33 -19.26 -5.20 6.35
CA THR A 33 -19.22 -6.33 5.40
C THR A 33 -17.79 -6.74 5.01
N TRP A 34 -17.63 -8.01 4.62
CA TRP A 34 -16.36 -8.57 4.10
C TRP A 34 -15.85 -7.87 2.83
N GLU A 35 -16.76 -7.45 1.96
CA GLU A 35 -16.38 -6.68 0.76
C GLU A 35 -15.76 -5.33 1.11
N GLN A 36 -16.28 -4.63 2.12
CA GLN A 36 -15.72 -3.36 2.58
C GLN A 36 -14.34 -3.52 3.23
N LEU A 37 -14.15 -4.58 4.04
CA LEU A 37 -12.83 -4.90 4.58
C LEU A 37 -11.81 -5.17 3.46
N LYS A 38 -12.16 -6.01 2.48
CA LYS A 38 -11.30 -6.29 1.33
C LYS A 38 -10.98 -5.02 0.53
N GLN A 39 -11.99 -4.18 0.28
CA GLN A 39 -11.81 -2.94 -0.47
C GLN A 39 -10.88 -1.97 0.26
N GLN A 40 -11.11 -1.72 1.55
CA GLN A 40 -10.28 -0.83 2.36
C GLN A 40 -8.85 -1.36 2.52
N HIS A 41 -8.70 -2.66 2.81
CA HIS A 41 -7.40 -3.31 2.85
C HIS A 41 -6.68 -3.18 1.50
N SER A 42 -7.36 -3.47 0.39
CA SER A 42 -6.77 -3.28 -0.95
C SER A 42 -6.39 -1.83 -1.22
N GLN A 43 -7.16 -0.84 -0.79
CA GLN A 43 -6.84 0.58 -0.98
C GLN A 43 -5.61 1.01 -0.17
N VAL A 44 -5.60 0.72 1.13
CA VAL A 44 -4.50 1.10 2.04
C VAL A 44 -3.19 0.43 1.62
N PHE A 45 -3.25 -0.84 1.26
CA PHE A 45 -2.07 -1.57 0.84
C PHE A 45 -1.74 -1.36 -0.65
N ALA A 46 -2.63 -0.85 -1.50
CA ALA A 46 -2.31 -0.57 -2.90
C ALA A 46 -1.24 0.51 -3.03
N GLN A 47 -1.38 1.63 -2.30
CA GLN A 47 -0.41 2.73 -2.33
C GLN A 47 0.94 2.30 -1.74
N SER A 48 0.92 1.65 -0.56
CA SER A 48 2.12 1.09 0.07
C SER A 48 2.82 0.06 -0.83
N ASN A 49 2.06 -0.82 -1.49
CA ASN A 49 2.60 -1.79 -2.42
C ASN A 49 3.13 -1.15 -3.71
N GLN A 50 2.53 -0.07 -4.20
CA GLN A 50 2.99 0.61 -5.42
C GLN A 50 4.34 1.28 -5.18
N ALA A 51 4.50 2.03 -4.09
CA ALA A 51 5.77 2.65 -3.74
C ALA A 51 6.87 1.59 -3.53
N ASN A 52 6.54 0.47 -2.89
CA ASN A 52 7.48 -0.66 -2.72
C ASN A 52 7.79 -1.37 -4.04
N ARG A 53 6.83 -1.53 -4.96
CA ARG A 53 7.06 -2.07 -6.30
C ARG A 53 8.03 -1.21 -7.09
N VAL A 54 7.83 0.11 -7.09
CA VAL A 54 8.71 1.01 -7.84
C VAL A 54 10.13 1.04 -7.25
N ARG A 55 10.26 1.02 -5.91
CA ARG A 55 11.56 0.89 -5.24
C ARG A 55 12.26 -0.44 -5.57
N SER A 56 11.53 -1.56 -5.52
CA SER A 56 12.07 -2.87 -5.90
C SER A 56 12.49 -2.92 -7.37
N CYS A 57 11.68 -2.36 -8.28
CA CYS A 57 12.04 -2.22 -9.69
C CYS A 57 13.32 -1.41 -9.86
N PHE A 58 13.44 -0.24 -9.20
CA PHE A 58 14.63 0.59 -9.25
C PHE A 58 15.89 -0.16 -8.79
N LEU A 59 15.81 -0.88 -7.67
CA LEU A 59 16.93 -1.69 -7.16
C LEU A 59 17.29 -2.87 -8.07
N ALA A 60 16.32 -3.42 -8.80
CA ALA A 60 16.54 -4.48 -9.77
C ALA A 60 17.10 -3.97 -11.11
N THR A 61 16.91 -2.69 -11.45
CA THR A 61 17.37 -2.09 -12.71
C THR A 61 18.89 -1.95 -12.74
N ARG A 62 19.56 -2.86 -13.45
CA ARG A 62 21.01 -2.86 -13.68
C ARG A 62 21.34 -2.41 -15.11
N GLN A 63 22.46 -1.69 -15.27
CA GLN A 63 22.92 -1.25 -16.58
C GLN A 63 23.27 -2.42 -17.51
N GLY A 64 23.99 -3.43 -17.00
CA GLY A 64 24.38 -4.60 -17.79
C GLY A 64 25.15 -4.21 -19.06
N LYS A 65 24.70 -4.70 -20.22
CA LYS A 65 25.24 -4.35 -21.55
C LYS A 65 24.47 -3.22 -22.25
N LYS A 66 23.51 -2.57 -21.59
CA LYS A 66 22.73 -1.47 -22.18
C LYS A 66 23.61 -0.24 -22.34
N GLU A 67 23.41 0.50 -23.43
CA GLU A 67 23.99 1.83 -23.56
C GLU A 67 23.54 2.73 -22.42
N LEU A 68 24.40 3.67 -22.03
CA LEU A 68 24.14 4.56 -20.91
C LEU A 68 22.83 5.33 -21.09
N VAL A 69 22.54 5.79 -22.31
CA VAL A 69 21.29 6.52 -22.62
C VAL A 69 20.06 5.64 -22.36
N GLY A 70 20.09 4.38 -22.80
CA GLY A 70 19.01 3.44 -22.57
C GLY A 70 18.81 3.12 -21.09
N TYR A 71 19.90 2.92 -20.35
CA TYR A 71 19.84 2.69 -18.91
C TYR A 71 19.27 3.89 -18.15
N VAL A 72 19.73 5.11 -18.47
CA VAL A 72 19.24 6.33 -17.84
C VAL A 72 17.76 6.56 -18.15
N GLN A 73 17.30 6.25 -19.37
CA GLN A 73 15.89 6.38 -19.71
C GLN A 73 15.01 5.40 -18.93
N GLU A 74 15.47 4.16 -18.74
CA GLU A 74 14.78 3.16 -17.92
C GLU A 74 14.67 3.61 -16.46
N LEU A 75 15.76 4.14 -15.88
CA LEU A 75 15.72 4.69 -14.53
C LEU A 75 14.73 5.86 -14.40
N ARG A 76 14.70 6.77 -15.37
CA ARG A 76 13.72 7.88 -15.39
C ARG A 76 12.28 7.38 -15.42
N THR A 77 11.99 6.37 -16.24
CA THR A 77 10.65 5.77 -16.32
C THR A 77 10.25 5.15 -14.98
N VAL A 78 11.16 4.41 -14.33
CA VAL A 78 10.89 3.83 -13.01
C VAL A 78 10.64 4.92 -11.98
N ILE A 79 11.48 5.96 -11.92
CA ILE A 79 11.31 7.09 -10.99
C ILE A 79 10.01 7.86 -11.25
N ALA A 80 9.64 8.10 -12.50
CA ALA A 80 8.38 8.76 -12.84
C ALA A 80 7.16 7.99 -12.32
N GLY A 81 7.22 6.66 -12.26
CA GLY A 81 6.21 5.81 -11.63
C GLY A 81 6.04 6.03 -10.12
N MET A 82 7.00 6.67 -9.43
CA MET A 82 6.85 7.07 -8.01
C MET A 82 6.00 8.33 -7.84
N ALA A 83 5.94 9.22 -8.84
CA ALA A 83 5.30 10.53 -8.74
C ALA A 83 3.78 10.50 -9.02
N VAL A 84 3.22 9.34 -9.37
CA VAL A 84 1.79 9.16 -9.70
C VAL A 84 0.94 8.82 -8.46
N ASP A 85 1.54 8.82 -7.26
CA ASP A 85 0.81 8.64 -6.00
C ASP A 85 0.69 10.01 -5.30
N PRO A 86 -0.27 10.87 -5.68
CA PRO A 86 -0.57 12.03 -4.84
C PRO A 86 -1.05 11.49 -3.49
N LEU A 87 -0.42 11.95 -2.41
CA LEU A 87 -0.94 11.77 -1.07
C LEU A 87 -2.41 12.22 -1.10
N PRO A 88 -3.38 11.41 -0.67
CA PRO A 88 -4.76 11.90 -0.61
C PRO A 88 -4.80 13.16 0.26
N ASP A 89 -5.42 14.22 -0.24
CA ASP A 89 -5.50 15.55 0.39
C ASP A 89 -6.07 15.53 1.84
N ALA A 90 -6.60 14.39 2.27
CA ALA A 90 -7.17 14.15 3.60
C ALA A 90 -6.18 14.27 4.78
N VAL A 91 -4.89 14.50 4.56
CA VAL A 91 -3.90 14.74 5.65
C VAL A 91 -3.41 16.19 5.63
N THR A 92 -4.32 17.16 5.54
CA THR A 92 -4.00 18.57 5.82
C THR A 92 -4.92 19.27 6.82
N GLU A 93 -5.96 18.61 7.35
CA GLU A 93 -6.78 19.20 8.42
C GLU A 93 -6.64 18.42 9.74
N THR A 94 -5.60 18.74 10.51
CA THR A 94 -5.66 18.62 11.98
C THR A 94 -4.84 19.74 12.61
N VAL A 95 -5.31 20.97 12.41
CA VAL A 95 -5.07 22.09 13.33
C VAL A 95 -6.39 22.83 13.44
N GLY A 96 -7.05 22.64 14.58
CA GLY A 96 -8.24 23.34 15.04
C GLY A 96 -8.34 23.15 16.54
#